data_AF-A0A8H6LM24-F1
#
_entry.id   AF-A0A8H6LM24-F1
#
_cell.length_a   1.000
_cell.length_b   1.000
_cell.length_c   1.000
_cell.angle_alpha   90.00
_cell.angle_beta   90.00
_cell.angle_gamma   90.00
#
_symmetry.space_group_name_H-M   'P 1'
#
loop_
_entity.id
_entity.type
_entity.pdbx_description
1 polymer ?
#
loop_
_entity_poly.entity_id
_entity_poly.type
_entity_poly.pdbx_seq_one_letter_code
_entity_poly.pdbx_strand_id
1 'polypeptide(L)'
;MSDLNIEARILLALRALQNDPKLSLRRAAGIYQVRYWTLHRRQKGILSTRDSIPKSRKLSDLEEQIIVQFILDLDSRGLPPRLRCVEEMANRLLADREMPPVGKRWASNFVKRHKDLKTHFFRKYDYQRAKCEDPTIIRHWFRLVANVIAKYGIRPDEIYNFDETGFMMGVIASGMVVTGAERRGRPKSVQPGNREWITVIQAINAEGQAIPPFIIGAGQYHLANWYRESSLRGDWAIATSPNGWTDNEIGLEWLKHFDRCTTKQSKNRYRLLILDGHESHHSVDFERYCKANKIITLSIAS
;
A
#
# COMPACT_ATOMS: atom_id res chain seq x y z
N MET A 1 -6.51 15.35 -39.68
CA MET A 1 -7.97 15.11 -39.80
C MET A 1 -8.33 14.11 -40.92
N SER A 2 -7.39 13.49 -41.63
CA SER A 2 -7.67 12.60 -42.77
C SER A 2 -7.97 11.14 -42.41
N ASP A 3 -7.47 10.62 -41.30
CA ASP A 3 -7.51 9.17 -41.01
C ASP A 3 -8.78 8.66 -40.33
N LEU A 4 -9.52 9.50 -39.60
CA LEU A 4 -10.82 9.12 -39.00
C LEU A 4 -11.84 8.73 -40.09
N ASN A 5 -11.65 9.26 -41.29
CA ASN A 5 -12.47 8.98 -42.47
C ASN A 5 -12.20 7.59 -43.05
N ILE A 6 -11.00 7.02 -42.83
CA ILE A 6 -10.60 5.74 -43.46
C ILE A 6 -11.14 4.54 -42.67
N GLU A 7 -11.02 4.51 -41.35
CA GLU A 7 -11.54 3.38 -40.54
C GLU A 7 -13.07 3.31 -40.57
N ALA A 8 -13.77 4.45 -40.61
CA ALA A 8 -15.22 4.48 -40.79
C ALA A 8 -15.65 3.83 -42.13
N ARG A 9 -14.93 4.13 -43.23
CA ARG A 9 -15.17 3.49 -44.54
C ARG A 9 -14.86 2.00 -44.53
N ILE A 10 -13.86 1.57 -43.78
CA ILE A 10 -13.53 0.14 -43.61
C ILE A 10 -14.67 -0.59 -42.90
N LEU A 11 -15.21 -0.02 -41.81
CA LEU A 11 -16.34 -0.62 -41.08
C LEU A 11 -17.59 -0.73 -41.96
N LEU A 12 -17.89 0.31 -42.76
CA LEU A 12 -18.98 0.27 -43.74
C LEU A 12 -18.75 -0.81 -44.82
N ALA A 13 -17.53 -0.94 -45.32
CA ALA A 13 -17.16 -1.97 -46.30
C ALA A 13 -17.30 -3.39 -45.72
N LEU A 14 -16.90 -3.62 -44.47
CA LEU A 14 -17.07 -4.90 -43.78
C LEU A 14 -18.54 -5.25 -43.58
N ARG A 15 -19.37 -4.27 -43.20
CA ARG A 15 -20.82 -4.47 -43.06
C ARG A 15 -21.48 -4.79 -44.40
N ALA A 16 -21.05 -4.16 -45.49
CA ALA A 16 -21.54 -4.46 -46.83
C ALA A 16 -21.17 -5.89 -47.29
N LEU A 17 -19.97 -6.36 -46.97
CA LEU A 17 -19.54 -7.73 -47.24
C LEU A 17 -20.29 -8.78 -46.41
N GLN A 18 -20.73 -8.43 -45.20
CA GLN A 18 -21.60 -9.30 -44.40
C GLN A 18 -23.02 -9.38 -44.96
N ASN A 19 -23.53 -8.27 -45.51
CA ASN A 19 -24.91 -8.17 -46.00
C ASN A 19 -25.09 -8.68 -47.44
N ASP A 20 -24.03 -8.74 -48.26
CA ASP A 20 -24.08 -9.22 -49.64
C ASP A 20 -23.03 -10.32 -49.89
N PRO A 21 -23.43 -11.61 -49.89
CA PRO A 21 -22.53 -12.74 -50.15
C PRO A 21 -21.90 -12.76 -51.55
N LYS A 22 -22.46 -12.02 -52.52
CA LYS A 22 -21.92 -11.93 -53.89
C LYS A 22 -20.91 -10.80 -54.04
N LEU A 23 -20.78 -9.92 -53.04
CA LEU A 23 -19.84 -8.81 -53.07
C LEU A 23 -18.43 -9.30 -52.78
N SER A 24 -17.53 -9.18 -53.76
CA SER A 24 -16.12 -9.53 -53.56
C SER A 24 -15.40 -8.44 -52.77
N LEU A 25 -14.41 -8.86 -51.96
CA LEU A 25 -13.56 -7.98 -51.16
C LEU A 25 -12.89 -6.87 -52.01
N ARG A 26 -12.51 -7.19 -53.25
CA ARG A 26 -11.89 -6.26 -54.20
C ARG A 26 -12.88 -5.19 -54.68
N ARG A 27 -14.13 -5.58 -54.92
CA ARG A 27 -15.21 -4.68 -55.32
C ARG A 27 -15.63 -3.77 -54.16
N ALA A 28 -15.76 -4.32 -52.95
CA ALA A 28 -16.00 -3.54 -51.74
C ALA A 28 -14.89 -2.51 -51.49
N ALA A 29 -13.61 -2.89 -51.65
CA ALA A 29 -12.49 -1.97 -51.53
C ALA A 29 -12.59 -0.79 -52.51
N GLY A 30 -12.99 -1.04 -53.75
CA GLY A 30 -13.22 0.00 -54.77
C GLY A 30 -14.39 0.93 -54.42
N ILE A 31 -15.55 0.37 -54.04
CA ILE A 31 -16.77 1.13 -53.72
C ILE A 31 -16.54 2.07 -52.54
N TYR A 32 -15.95 1.57 -51.46
CA TYR A 32 -15.73 2.34 -50.24
C TYR A 32 -14.41 3.12 -50.25
N GLN A 33 -13.69 3.12 -51.37
CA GLN A 33 -12.42 3.83 -51.57
C GLN A 33 -11.38 3.51 -50.48
N VAL A 34 -11.26 2.24 -50.10
CA VAL A 34 -10.28 1.75 -49.13
C VAL A 34 -9.26 0.84 -49.80
N ARG A 35 -8.02 0.83 -49.30
CA ARG A 35 -7.00 -0.08 -49.84
C ARG A 35 -7.39 -1.54 -49.57
N TYR A 36 -7.35 -2.37 -50.62
CA TYR A 36 -7.70 -3.79 -50.55
C TYR A 36 -7.01 -4.52 -49.39
N TRP A 37 -5.69 -4.36 -49.25
CA TRP A 37 -4.93 -5.02 -48.19
C TRP A 37 -5.32 -4.57 -46.77
N THR A 38 -5.73 -3.31 -46.61
CA THR A 38 -6.21 -2.81 -45.31
C THR A 38 -7.56 -3.42 -44.96
N LEU A 39 -8.48 -3.48 -45.92
CA LEU A 39 -9.79 -4.13 -45.74
C LEU A 39 -9.65 -5.64 -45.48
N HIS A 40 -8.78 -6.33 -46.22
CA HIS A 40 -8.47 -7.75 -46.00
C HIS A 40 -7.95 -8.02 -44.59
N ARG A 41 -6.99 -7.21 -44.10
CA ARG A 41 -6.46 -7.33 -42.74
C ARG A 41 -7.54 -7.15 -41.68
N ARG A 42 -8.43 -6.18 -41.87
CA ARG A 42 -9.56 -5.89 -40.95
C ARG A 42 -10.61 -7.00 -40.96
N GLN A 43 -10.89 -7.58 -42.12
CA GLN A 43 -11.76 -8.76 -42.25
C GLN A 43 -11.20 -9.97 -41.50
N LYS A 44 -9.87 -10.10 -41.42
CA LYS A 44 -9.16 -11.13 -40.64
C LYS A 44 -8.98 -10.76 -39.15
N GLY A 45 -9.62 -9.70 -38.67
CA GLY A 45 -9.59 -9.27 -37.26
C GLY A 45 -8.34 -8.50 -36.84
N ILE A 46 -7.47 -8.11 -37.77
CA ILE A 46 -6.26 -7.33 -37.44
C ILE A 46 -6.67 -5.86 -37.28
N LEU A 47 -6.46 -5.30 -36.09
CA LEU A 47 -6.75 -3.91 -35.75
C LEU A 47 -5.80 -2.91 -36.44
N SER A 48 -6.19 -1.63 -36.46
CA SER A 48 -5.32 -0.57 -36.96
C SER A 48 -4.15 -0.35 -36.01
N THR A 49 -3.03 0.22 -36.48
CA THR A 49 -1.93 0.56 -35.56
C THR A 49 -2.34 1.57 -34.49
N ARG A 50 -3.39 2.37 -34.75
CA ARG A 50 -3.94 3.33 -33.77
C ARG A 50 -4.83 2.67 -32.73
N ASP A 51 -5.60 1.67 -33.15
CA ASP A 51 -6.54 0.95 -32.29
C ASP A 51 -5.89 -0.30 -31.68
N SER A 52 -4.71 -0.69 -32.17
CA SER A 52 -3.89 -1.74 -31.58
C SER A 52 -3.24 -1.21 -30.32
N ILE A 53 -3.48 -1.90 -29.22
CA ILE A 53 -2.72 -1.71 -27.99
C ILE A 53 -1.24 -1.87 -28.33
N PRO A 54 -0.37 -0.89 -28.02
CA PRO A 54 1.05 -1.02 -28.23
C PRO A 54 1.54 -2.28 -27.50
N LYS A 55 2.38 -3.11 -28.15
CA LYS A 55 2.97 -4.29 -27.50
C LYS A 55 3.73 -3.98 -26.19
N SER A 56 4.03 -2.70 -25.95
CA SER A 56 4.63 -2.18 -24.72
C SER A 56 3.64 -1.97 -23.56
N ARG A 57 2.32 -2.00 -23.79
CA ARG A 57 1.29 -1.97 -22.73
C ARG A 57 0.95 -3.40 -22.31
N LYS A 58 1.47 -3.79 -21.15
CA LYS A 58 1.20 -5.10 -20.52
C LYS A 58 -0.16 -5.18 -19.83
N LEU A 59 -0.71 -4.03 -19.44
CA LEU A 59 -2.03 -3.91 -18.81
C LEU A 59 -3.04 -3.34 -19.82
N SER A 60 -4.29 -3.73 -19.64
CA SER A 60 -5.47 -3.16 -20.31
C SER A 60 -5.81 -1.79 -19.74
N ASP A 61 -6.61 -1.00 -20.46
CA ASP A 61 -7.03 0.32 -19.99
C ASP A 61 -7.84 0.24 -18.68
N LEU A 62 -8.60 -0.84 -18.46
CA LEU A 62 -9.34 -1.07 -17.21
C LEU A 62 -8.40 -1.33 -16.04
N GLU A 63 -7.39 -2.19 -16.22
CA GLU A 63 -6.37 -2.47 -15.20
C GLU A 63 -5.58 -1.21 -14.84
N GLU A 64 -5.20 -0.42 -15.85
CA GLU A 64 -4.55 0.87 -15.62
C GLU A 64 -5.46 1.82 -14.84
N GLN A 65 -6.75 1.89 -15.17
CA GLN A 65 -7.71 2.73 -14.47
C GLN A 65 -7.89 2.32 -13.00
N ILE A 66 -7.87 1.02 -12.70
CA ILE A 66 -7.91 0.51 -11.33
C ILE A 66 -6.68 1.00 -10.54
N ILE A 67 -5.49 0.93 -11.15
CA ILE A 67 -4.26 1.44 -10.51
C ILE A 67 -4.35 2.95 -10.29
N VAL A 68 -4.85 3.73 -11.26
CA VAL A 68 -5.04 5.18 -11.09
C VAL A 68 -5.97 5.48 -9.92
N GLN A 69 -7.14 4.83 -9.85
CA GLN A 69 -8.09 5.01 -8.75
C GLN A 69 -7.48 4.66 -7.39
N PHE A 70 -6.68 3.60 -7.35
CA PHE A 70 -6.01 3.18 -6.12
C PHE A 70 -4.95 4.19 -5.67
N ILE A 71 -4.17 4.75 -6.60
CA ILE A 71 -3.19 5.81 -6.29
C ILE A 71 -3.89 7.05 -5.74
N LEU A 72 -5.00 7.48 -6.36
CA LEU A 72 -5.75 8.65 -5.92
C LEU A 72 -6.42 8.44 -4.56
N ASP A 73 -6.91 7.23 -4.29
CA ASP A 73 -7.45 6.87 -2.98
C ASP A 73 -6.37 6.94 -1.89
N LEU A 74 -5.19 6.38 -2.15
CA LEU A 74 -4.04 6.45 -1.26
C LEU A 74 -3.58 7.89 -1.00
N ASP A 75 -3.43 8.70 -2.06
CA ASP A 75 -3.06 10.12 -1.95
C ASP A 75 -4.08 10.90 -1.10
N SER A 76 -5.38 10.64 -1.29
CA SER A 76 -6.45 11.27 -0.51
C SER A 76 -6.41 10.92 0.99
N ARG A 77 -5.77 9.80 1.35
CA ARG A 77 -5.53 9.34 2.73
C ARG A 77 -4.21 9.85 3.31
N GLY A 78 -3.48 10.69 2.58
CA GLY A 78 -2.15 11.18 2.96
C GLY A 78 -1.04 10.15 2.76
N LEU A 79 -1.27 9.12 1.93
CA LEU A 79 -0.39 7.98 1.72
C LEU A 79 0.10 7.88 0.26
N PRO A 80 0.70 8.93 -0.33
CA PRO A 80 1.08 8.90 -1.74
C PRO A 80 2.06 7.74 -2.04
N PRO A 81 1.72 6.81 -2.95
CA PRO A 81 2.54 5.64 -3.19
C PRO A 81 3.82 5.98 -3.95
N ARG A 82 4.93 5.32 -3.59
CA ARG A 82 6.19 5.39 -4.35
C ARG A 82 6.04 4.68 -5.69
N LEU A 83 6.88 5.04 -6.67
CA LEU A 83 6.92 4.36 -7.98
C LEU A 83 7.10 2.84 -7.88
N ARG A 84 7.85 2.36 -6.87
CA ARG A 84 7.99 0.94 -6.57
C ARG A 84 6.65 0.29 -6.20
N CYS A 85 5.84 0.95 -5.37
CA CYS A 85 4.52 0.45 -5.01
C CYS A 85 3.59 0.38 -6.24
N VAL A 86 3.66 1.38 -7.14
CA VAL A 86 2.93 1.35 -8.43
C VAL A 86 3.38 0.18 -9.33
N GLU A 87 4.68 -0.12 -9.36
CA GLU A 87 5.21 -1.31 -10.04
C GLU A 87 4.72 -2.61 -9.40
N GLU A 88 4.69 -2.70 -8.07
CA GLU A 88 4.18 -3.86 -7.33
C GLU A 88 2.69 -4.09 -7.59
N MET A 89 1.88 -3.04 -7.66
CA MET A 89 0.45 -3.14 -8.04
C MET A 89 0.29 -3.77 -9.42
N ALA A 90 1.06 -3.30 -10.40
CA ALA A 90 1.01 -3.83 -11.76
C ALA A 90 1.50 -5.27 -11.86
N ASN A 91 2.60 -5.59 -11.15
CA ASN A 91 3.16 -6.94 -11.13
C ASN A 91 2.21 -7.95 -10.48
N ARG A 92 1.40 -7.54 -9.51
CA ARG A 92 0.36 -8.40 -8.93
C ARG A 92 -0.73 -8.75 -9.92
N LEU A 93 -1.28 -7.75 -10.62
CA LEU A 93 -2.29 -8.00 -11.67
C LEU A 93 -1.74 -8.92 -12.78
N LEU A 94 -0.45 -8.78 -13.10
CA LEU A 94 0.21 -9.67 -14.06
C LEU A 94 0.42 -11.07 -13.50
N ALA A 95 0.81 -11.20 -12.23
CA ALA A 95 0.97 -12.49 -11.57
C ALA A 95 -0.34 -13.28 -11.50
N ASP A 96 -1.46 -12.61 -11.21
CA ASP A 96 -2.81 -13.20 -11.24
C ASP A 96 -3.19 -13.75 -12.64
N ARG A 97 -2.49 -13.29 -13.68
CA ARG A 97 -2.65 -13.72 -15.09
C ARG A 97 -1.49 -14.58 -15.60
N GLU A 98 -0.59 -15.00 -14.72
CA GLU A 98 0.63 -15.76 -15.05
C GLU A 98 1.53 -15.07 -16.09
N MET A 99 1.56 -13.73 -16.07
CA MET A 99 2.32 -12.90 -17.01
C MET A 99 3.65 -12.41 -16.40
N PRO A 100 4.69 -12.20 -17.23
CA PRO A 100 5.98 -11.71 -16.75
C PRO A 100 5.89 -10.26 -16.25
N PRO A 101 6.68 -9.90 -15.21
CA PRO A 101 6.61 -8.60 -14.55
C PRO A 101 6.95 -7.43 -15.47
N VAL A 102 6.49 -6.23 -15.12
CA VAL A 102 6.77 -5.00 -15.85
C VAL A 102 8.27 -4.65 -15.83
N GLY A 103 8.72 -3.86 -16.81
CA GLY A 103 10.11 -3.42 -16.86
C GLY A 103 10.39 -2.23 -15.94
N LYS A 104 11.66 -1.99 -15.60
CA LYS A 104 12.12 -0.93 -14.66
C LYS A 104 11.60 0.49 -14.95
N ARG A 105 11.29 0.81 -16.21
CA ARG A 105 10.78 2.15 -16.61
C ARG A 105 9.25 2.23 -16.69
N TRP A 106 8.56 1.12 -16.41
CA TRP A 106 7.12 1.04 -16.61
C TRP A 106 6.37 1.99 -15.67
N ALA A 107 6.69 2.03 -14.37
CA ALA A 107 6.00 2.88 -13.41
C ALA A 107 6.17 4.38 -13.72
N SER A 108 7.37 4.82 -14.13
CA SER A 108 7.56 6.23 -14.51
C SER A 108 6.82 6.58 -15.80
N ASN A 109 6.78 5.66 -16.77
CA ASN A 109 6.02 5.84 -18.01
C ASN A 109 4.51 5.77 -17.77
N PHE A 110 4.05 4.98 -16.79
CA PHE A 110 2.67 4.93 -16.31
C PHE A 110 2.25 6.31 -15.80
N VAL A 111 3.01 6.89 -14.85
CA VAL A 111 2.66 8.22 -14.33
C VAL A 111 2.68 9.28 -15.44
N LYS A 112 3.65 9.25 -16.36
CA LYS A 112 3.73 10.22 -17.47
C LYS A 112 2.55 10.18 -18.44
N ARG A 113 1.88 9.04 -18.62
CA ARG A 113 0.78 8.89 -19.59
C ARG A 113 -0.60 9.20 -19.01
N HIS A 114 -0.76 9.17 -17.69
CA HIS A 114 -2.01 9.53 -17.01
C HIS A 114 -1.93 10.97 -16.49
N LYS A 115 -2.74 11.87 -17.06
CA LYS A 115 -2.71 13.32 -16.74
C LYS A 115 -3.10 13.63 -15.29
N ASP A 116 -3.83 12.72 -14.65
CA ASP A 116 -4.29 12.86 -13.28
C ASP A 116 -3.19 12.56 -12.25
N LEU A 117 -2.03 12.06 -12.70
CA LEU A 117 -0.94 11.65 -11.83
C LEU A 117 0.32 12.50 -12.09
N LYS A 118 1.06 12.78 -11.03
CA LYS A 118 2.34 13.50 -11.11
C LYS A 118 3.31 13.00 -10.06
N THR A 119 4.56 12.82 -10.45
CA THR A 119 5.64 12.53 -9.50
C THR A 119 6.11 13.82 -8.84
N HIS A 120 6.14 13.85 -7.52
CA HIS A 120 6.74 14.90 -6.72
C HIS A 120 7.90 14.34 -5.92
N PHE A 121 8.96 15.14 -5.74
CA PHE A 121 10.03 14.79 -4.79
C PHE A 121 9.52 15.08 -3.38
N PHE A 122 9.46 14.05 -2.54
CA PHE A 122 9.30 14.26 -1.11
C PHE A 122 10.65 14.67 -0.52
N ARG A 123 10.65 15.61 0.42
CA ARG A 123 11.85 15.98 1.17
C ARG A 123 11.89 15.12 2.43
N LYS A 124 13.04 14.51 2.73
CA LYS A 124 13.26 13.87 4.03
C LYS A 124 13.23 14.96 5.10
N TYR A 125 12.24 14.91 5.97
CA TYR A 125 12.00 15.91 7.02
C TYR A 125 12.66 15.42 8.30
N ASP A 126 13.91 15.81 8.53
CA ASP A 126 14.60 15.50 9.77
C ASP A 126 15.26 16.77 10.31
N TYR A 127 14.52 17.48 11.16
CA TYR A 127 15.04 18.63 11.91
C TYR A 127 14.17 18.89 13.14
N GLN A 128 14.28 18.00 14.14
CA GLN A 128 13.85 18.20 15.53
C GLN A 128 12.61 19.10 15.74
N ARG A 129 11.39 18.55 15.84
CA ARG A 129 10.28 18.95 16.75
C ARG A 129 9.97 20.45 17.05
N ALA A 130 10.58 21.46 16.44
CA ALA A 130 10.85 22.69 17.19
C ALA A 130 10.16 23.94 16.68
N LYS A 131 9.43 23.93 15.55
CA LYS A 131 8.70 25.13 15.11
C LYS A 131 7.38 24.79 14.46
N CYS A 132 6.43 24.35 15.29
CA CYS A 132 4.98 24.46 15.08
C CYS A 132 4.53 24.16 13.64
N GLU A 133 4.25 22.88 13.42
CA GLU A 133 3.30 22.34 12.44
C GLU A 133 2.53 23.47 11.71
N ASP A 134 2.66 23.59 10.39
CA ASP A 134 1.91 24.59 9.61
C ASP A 134 0.42 24.44 9.98
N PRO A 135 -0.20 25.44 10.62
CA PRO A 135 -1.58 25.30 11.09
C PRO A 135 -2.53 24.96 9.96
N THR A 136 -2.19 25.31 8.73
CA THR A 136 -2.95 24.95 7.52
C THR A 136 -2.88 23.45 7.24
N ILE A 137 -1.69 22.84 7.30
CA ILE A 137 -1.49 21.40 7.11
C ILE A 137 -2.21 20.62 8.22
N ILE A 138 -2.04 21.03 9.48
CA ILE A 138 -2.74 20.42 10.63
C ILE A 138 -4.26 20.51 10.45
N ARG A 139 -4.78 21.70 10.14
CA ARG A 139 -6.23 21.92 9.97
C ARG A 139 -6.77 21.09 8.81
N HIS A 140 -6.02 20.97 7.72
CA HIS A 140 -6.39 20.10 6.61
C HIS A 140 -6.42 18.64 7.03
N TRP A 141 -5.45 18.18 7.81
CA TRP A 141 -5.43 16.82 8.34
C TRP A 141 -6.60 16.53 9.28
N PHE A 142 -6.86 17.39 10.28
CA PHE A 142 -8.03 17.22 11.15
C PHE A 142 -9.36 17.28 10.38
N ARG A 143 -9.45 18.12 9.35
CA ARG A 143 -10.62 18.15 8.46
C ARG A 143 -10.75 16.85 7.67
N LEU A 144 -9.66 16.26 7.20
CA LEU A 144 -9.65 14.96 6.55
C LEU A 144 -10.15 13.86 7.50
N VAL A 145 -9.63 13.82 8.73
CA VAL A 145 -10.07 12.87 9.77
C VAL A 145 -11.57 13.02 10.04
N ALA A 146 -12.05 14.25 10.27
CA ALA A 146 -13.47 14.52 10.49
C ALA A 146 -14.36 14.08 9.31
N ASN A 147 -13.92 14.36 8.08
CA ASN A 147 -14.65 13.96 6.87
C ASN A 147 -14.71 12.43 6.71
N VAL A 148 -13.63 11.71 7.01
CA VAL A 148 -13.59 10.24 6.94
C VAL A 148 -14.50 9.64 8.01
N ILE A 149 -14.43 10.14 9.24
CA ILE A 149 -15.33 9.73 10.33
C ILE A 149 -16.79 9.89 9.91
N ALA A 150 -17.14 11.06 9.36
CA ALA A 150 -18.50 11.34 8.90
C ALA A 150 -18.93 10.46 7.71
N LYS A 151 -18.05 10.29 6.71
CA LYS A 151 -18.32 9.51 5.49
C LYS A 151 -18.61 8.04 5.78
N TYR A 152 -17.91 7.45 6.73
CA TYR A 152 -18.01 6.02 7.03
C TYR A 152 -18.73 5.70 8.34
N GLY A 153 -19.22 6.71 9.07
CA GLY A 153 -19.95 6.54 10.33
C GLY A 153 -19.12 5.89 11.42
N ILE A 154 -17.86 6.30 11.55
CA ILE A 154 -16.88 5.68 12.46
C ILE A 154 -17.11 6.20 13.89
N ARG A 155 -17.22 5.30 14.86
CA ARG A 155 -17.38 5.66 16.29
C ARG A 155 -16.02 5.81 16.98
N PRO A 156 -15.94 6.53 18.12
CA PRO A 156 -14.68 6.67 18.87
C PRO A 156 -14.02 5.34 19.27
N ASP A 157 -14.80 4.32 19.64
CA ASP A 157 -14.32 2.97 19.94
C ASP A 157 -13.68 2.24 18.74
N GLU A 158 -13.91 2.75 17.52
CA GLU A 158 -13.42 2.21 16.24
C GLU A 158 -12.29 3.04 15.63
N ILE A 159 -11.82 4.09 16.32
CA ILE A 159 -10.70 4.93 15.91
C ILE A 159 -9.49 4.51 16.73
N TYR A 160 -8.48 3.96 16.06
CA TYR A 160 -7.26 3.45 16.67
C TYR A 160 -6.04 4.25 16.23
N ASN A 161 -5.12 4.45 17.15
CA ASN A 161 -3.73 4.81 16.91
C ASN A 161 -2.86 3.64 17.39
N PHE A 162 -1.68 3.45 16.79
CA PHE A 162 -0.67 2.55 17.31
C PHE A 162 0.71 3.19 17.24
N ASP A 163 1.62 2.70 18.07
CA ASP A 163 3.00 3.16 18.09
C ASP A 163 3.94 1.97 18.32
N GLU A 164 5.19 2.11 17.90
CA GLU A 164 6.26 1.13 18.07
C GLU A 164 7.25 1.59 19.13
N THR A 165 7.52 0.75 20.13
CA THR A 165 8.55 1.03 21.15
C THR A 165 9.59 -0.09 21.20
N GLY A 166 10.86 0.29 21.05
CA GLY A 166 12.00 -0.62 21.18
C GLY A 166 12.51 -0.70 22.62
N PHE A 167 12.64 -1.90 23.14
CA PHE A 167 13.28 -2.23 24.41
C PHE A 167 14.59 -2.97 24.13
N MET A 168 15.69 -2.41 24.65
CA MET A 168 16.98 -3.08 24.58
C MET A 168 17.17 -3.92 25.84
N MET A 169 17.20 -5.24 25.66
CA MET A 169 17.46 -6.19 26.75
C MET A 169 18.92 -6.07 27.20
N GLY A 170 19.16 -6.17 28.51
CA GLY A 170 20.51 -6.15 29.08
C GLY A 170 21.13 -4.75 29.31
N VAL A 171 20.46 -3.67 28.91
CA VAL A 171 20.95 -2.30 29.17
C VAL A 171 20.34 -1.72 30.44
N ILE A 172 21.19 -1.64 31.48
CA ILE A 172 20.87 -0.95 32.73
C ILE A 172 21.00 0.55 32.48
N ALA A 173 19.90 1.29 32.62
CA ALA A 173 19.91 2.75 32.58
C ALA A 173 20.72 3.30 33.77
N SER A 174 21.39 4.44 33.58
CA SER A 174 22.09 5.11 34.68
C SER A 174 21.06 5.61 35.69
N GLY A 175 21.19 5.19 36.96
CA GLY A 175 20.30 5.59 38.05
C GLY A 175 21.08 5.97 39.30
N MET A 176 20.46 6.78 40.16
CA MET A 176 21.02 7.05 41.49
C MET A 176 20.96 5.79 42.33
N VAL A 177 22.09 5.40 42.91
CA VAL A 177 22.20 4.24 43.82
C VAL A 177 22.74 4.70 45.16
N VAL A 178 22.22 4.12 46.24
CA VAL A 178 22.72 4.35 47.60
C VAL A 178 23.85 3.35 47.86
N THR A 179 25.04 3.84 48.20
CA THR A 179 26.20 3.01 48.56
C THR A 179 26.82 3.46 49.87
N GLY A 180 27.53 2.57 50.56
CA GLY A 180 28.27 2.92 51.78
C GLY A 180 29.27 4.06 51.55
N ALA A 181 29.39 4.96 52.52
CA ALA A 181 30.18 6.20 52.44
C ALA A 181 31.67 5.97 52.12
N GLU A 182 32.21 4.83 52.52
CA GLU A 182 33.60 4.39 52.30
C GLU A 182 33.91 4.07 50.82
N ARG A 183 32.89 3.85 49.98
CA ARG A 183 33.07 3.34 48.60
C ARG A 183 33.59 4.45 47.68
N ARG A 184 34.87 4.41 47.34
CA ARG A 184 35.48 5.30 46.34
C ARG A 184 35.24 4.78 44.91
N GLY A 185 34.56 5.57 44.10
CA GLY A 185 34.32 5.32 42.67
C GLY A 185 32.84 5.11 42.31
N ARG A 186 32.50 5.35 41.04
CA ARG A 186 31.14 5.09 40.54
C ARG A 186 30.84 3.59 40.58
N PRO A 187 29.74 3.15 41.23
CA PRO A 187 29.34 1.75 41.20
C PRO A 187 29.15 1.28 39.76
N LYS A 188 29.77 0.16 39.39
CA LYS A 188 29.61 -0.47 38.08
C LYS A 188 28.58 -1.60 38.21
N SER A 189 27.47 -1.48 37.50
CA SER A 189 26.53 -2.59 37.33
C SER A 189 27.03 -3.47 36.18
N VAL A 190 27.09 -4.79 36.40
CA VAL A 190 27.45 -5.75 35.36
C VAL A 190 26.28 -5.83 34.38
N GLN A 191 26.51 -5.41 33.13
CA GLN A 191 25.55 -5.62 32.05
C GLN A 191 25.74 -7.04 31.50
N PRO A 192 24.68 -7.85 31.39
CA PRO A 192 24.72 -9.04 30.56
C PRO A 192 25.10 -8.62 29.14
N GLY A 193 26.09 -9.28 28.54
CA GLY A 193 26.62 -8.89 27.22
C GLY A 193 25.64 -9.09 26.05
N ASN A 194 24.43 -9.59 26.31
CA ASN A 194 23.40 -9.78 25.29
C ASN A 194 22.58 -8.49 25.14
N ARG A 195 22.66 -7.85 23.97
CA ARG A 195 22.00 -6.58 23.61
C ARG A 195 20.87 -6.82 22.60
N GLU A 196 20.04 -7.83 22.85
CA GLU A 196 18.92 -8.14 21.98
C GLU A 196 17.84 -7.04 22.08
N TRP A 197 17.30 -6.67 20.92
CA TRP A 197 16.19 -5.72 20.83
C TRP A 197 14.86 -6.49 20.81
N ILE A 198 13.92 -6.01 21.62
CA ILE A 198 12.52 -6.39 21.57
C ILE A 198 11.73 -5.16 21.16
N THR A 199 11.01 -5.23 20.05
CA THR A 199 10.10 -4.17 19.64
C THR A 199 8.68 -4.55 20.04
N VAL A 200 7.93 -3.64 20.64
CA VAL A 200 6.52 -3.85 20.97
C VAL A 200 5.69 -2.85 20.19
N ILE A 201 4.73 -3.36 19.44
CA ILE A 201 3.72 -2.56 18.74
C ILE A 201 2.42 -2.62 19.56
N GLN A 202 1.90 -1.47 19.92
CA GLN A 202 0.71 -1.35 20.76
C GLN A 202 -0.30 -0.40 20.12
N ALA A 203 -1.58 -0.81 20.05
CA ALA A 203 -2.67 0.04 19.57
C ALA A 203 -3.69 0.35 20.68
N ILE A 204 -4.24 1.56 20.65
CA ILE A 204 -5.24 2.07 21.61
C ILE A 204 -6.33 2.81 20.83
N ASN A 205 -7.61 2.61 21.19
CA ASN A 205 -8.71 3.37 20.60
C ASN A 205 -8.95 4.73 21.25
N ALA A 206 -9.80 5.57 20.65
CA ALA A 206 -10.11 6.89 21.18
C ALA A 206 -10.89 6.87 22.53
N GLU A 207 -11.39 5.71 22.96
CA GLU A 207 -11.96 5.49 24.30
C GLU A 207 -10.92 5.01 25.34
N GLY A 208 -9.65 4.84 24.94
CA GLY A 208 -8.56 4.42 25.81
C GLY A 208 -8.40 2.90 25.98
N GLN A 209 -9.09 2.09 25.17
CA GLN A 209 -8.99 0.64 25.22
C GLN A 209 -7.79 0.16 24.37
N ALA A 210 -6.88 -0.55 25.01
CA ALA A 210 -5.72 -1.15 24.37
C ALA A 210 -6.02 -2.55 23.82
N ILE A 211 -5.48 -2.88 22.64
CA ILE A 211 -5.45 -4.27 22.14
C ILE A 211 -4.32 -5.06 22.82
N PRO A 212 -4.30 -6.39 22.79
CA PRO A 212 -3.12 -7.15 23.17
C PRO A 212 -1.87 -6.70 22.37
N PRO A 213 -0.69 -6.63 22.99
CA PRO A 213 0.53 -6.19 22.33
C PRO A 213 1.00 -7.20 21.28
N PHE A 214 1.70 -6.67 20.29
CA PHE A 214 2.43 -7.45 19.29
C PHE A 214 3.94 -7.27 19.52
N ILE A 215 4.62 -8.35 19.88
CA ILE A 215 6.02 -8.34 20.30
C ILE A 215 6.89 -8.91 19.19
N ILE A 216 7.95 -8.21 18.81
CA ILE A 216 8.92 -8.63 17.82
C ILE A 216 10.25 -8.84 18.53
N GLY A 217 10.72 -10.09 18.59
CA GLY A 217 12.04 -10.42 19.11
C GLY A 217 13.08 -10.51 18.00
N ALA A 218 14.30 -10.04 18.27
CA ALA A 218 15.44 -10.33 17.41
C ALA A 218 15.74 -11.84 17.41
N GLY A 219 15.64 -12.49 16.26
CA GLY A 219 15.86 -13.93 16.12
C GLY A 219 15.29 -14.52 14.83
N GLN A 220 15.66 -15.77 14.53
CA GLN A 220 15.11 -16.51 13.38
C GLN A 220 14.00 -17.49 13.78
N TYR A 221 13.92 -17.85 15.07
CA TYR A 221 13.00 -18.85 15.56
C TYR A 221 12.36 -18.41 16.86
N HIS A 222 11.11 -18.82 17.06
CA HIS A 222 10.49 -18.73 18.36
C HIS A 222 11.13 -19.71 19.34
N LEU A 223 11.45 -19.24 20.54
CA LEU A 223 11.88 -20.11 21.63
C LEU A 223 10.65 -20.66 22.36
N ALA A 224 10.58 -21.99 22.52
CA ALA A 224 9.45 -22.66 23.17
C ALA A 224 9.18 -22.14 24.60
N ASN A 225 10.24 -21.75 25.30
CA ASN A 225 10.16 -21.24 26.68
C ASN A 225 9.39 -19.91 26.76
N TRP A 226 9.31 -19.12 25.68
CA TRP A 226 8.50 -17.90 25.64
C TRP A 226 7.00 -18.18 25.83
N TYR A 227 6.53 -19.38 25.51
CA TYR A 227 5.12 -19.74 25.64
C TYR A 227 4.84 -20.66 26.84
N ARG A 228 5.86 -21.40 27.31
CA ARG A 228 5.69 -22.40 28.38
C ARG A 228 6.09 -21.90 29.76
N GLU A 229 7.06 -21.00 29.82
CA GLU A 229 7.71 -20.58 31.07
C GLU A 229 7.54 -19.08 31.35
N SER A 230 6.90 -18.34 30.44
CA SER A 230 6.62 -16.91 30.61
C SER A 230 5.25 -16.67 31.25
N SER A 231 5.09 -15.48 31.85
CA SER A 231 3.81 -14.97 32.32
C SER A 231 3.00 -14.24 31.23
N LEU A 232 3.36 -14.42 29.95
CA LEU A 232 2.69 -13.76 28.83
C LEU A 232 1.28 -14.35 28.64
N ARG A 233 0.31 -13.48 28.37
CA ARG A 233 -1.07 -13.91 28.11
C ARG A 233 -1.17 -14.52 26.70
N GLY A 234 -2.01 -15.54 26.55
CA GLY A 234 -2.14 -16.29 25.29
C GLY A 234 -2.77 -15.51 24.13
N ASP A 235 -3.32 -14.32 24.37
CA ASP A 235 -3.86 -13.43 23.35
C ASP A 235 -2.80 -12.47 22.75
N TRP A 236 -1.61 -12.39 23.37
CA TRP A 236 -0.50 -11.61 22.85
C TRP A 236 0.09 -12.30 21.61
N ALA A 237 0.57 -11.51 20.66
CA ALA A 237 1.29 -12.05 19.50
C ALA A 237 2.79 -11.85 19.66
N ILE A 238 3.56 -12.86 19.27
CA ILE A 238 5.00 -12.80 19.21
C ILE A 238 5.39 -13.11 17.77
N ALA A 239 6.24 -12.29 17.18
CA ALA A 239 6.91 -12.48 15.91
C ALA A 239 8.42 -12.42 16.12
N THR A 240 9.20 -12.89 15.14
CA THR A 240 10.66 -12.79 15.17
C THR A 240 11.17 -12.20 13.87
N SER A 241 12.15 -11.30 13.96
CA SER A 241 12.86 -10.80 12.78
C SER A 241 14.37 -10.84 13.00
N PRO A 242 15.19 -11.02 11.96
CA PRO A 242 16.64 -11.17 12.12
C PRO A 242 17.31 -10.02 12.87
N ASN A 243 16.72 -8.83 12.84
CA ASN A 243 17.26 -7.60 13.41
C ASN A 243 16.34 -6.95 14.46
N GLY A 244 15.16 -7.53 14.75
CA GLY A 244 14.16 -6.96 15.68
C GLY A 244 13.33 -5.81 15.12
N TRP A 245 13.47 -5.49 13.82
CA TRP A 245 12.72 -4.42 13.15
C TRP A 245 11.52 -4.96 12.37
N THR A 246 10.53 -4.09 12.15
CA THR A 246 9.36 -4.34 11.32
C THR A 246 9.72 -4.28 9.83
N ASP A 247 9.31 -5.28 9.05
CA ASP A 247 9.30 -5.27 7.59
C ASP A 247 7.86 -5.32 7.04
N ASN A 248 7.69 -5.46 5.73
CA ASN A 248 6.35 -5.46 5.11
C ASN A 248 5.53 -6.68 5.53
N GLU A 249 6.19 -7.83 5.72
CA GLU A 249 5.60 -9.09 6.11
C GLU A 249 5.10 -9.03 7.56
N ILE A 250 5.95 -8.57 8.48
CA ILE A 250 5.62 -8.39 9.90
C ILE A 250 4.57 -7.29 10.07
N GLY A 251 4.64 -6.21 9.29
CA GLY A 251 3.60 -5.18 9.28
C GLY A 251 2.23 -5.74 8.89
N LEU A 252 2.17 -6.67 7.93
CA LEU A 252 0.93 -7.35 7.57
C LEU A 252 0.48 -8.35 8.65
N GLU A 253 1.39 -9.05 9.31
CA GLU A 253 1.06 -9.93 10.44
C GLU A 253 0.50 -9.16 11.63
N TRP A 254 1.08 -8.00 11.94
CA TRP A 254 0.56 -7.07 12.93
C TRP A 254 -0.86 -6.60 12.55
N LEU A 255 -1.09 -6.23 11.28
CA LEU A 255 -2.42 -5.82 10.83
C LEU A 255 -3.47 -6.93 10.98
N LYS A 256 -3.10 -8.18 10.71
CA LYS A 256 -3.95 -9.36 10.96
C LYS A 256 -4.23 -9.56 12.44
N HIS A 257 -3.24 -9.32 13.30
CA HIS A 257 -3.42 -9.33 14.75
C HIS A 257 -4.38 -8.24 15.22
N PHE A 258 -4.20 -7.00 14.75
CA PHE A 258 -5.09 -5.87 14.98
C PHE A 258 -6.53 -6.21 14.58
N ASP A 259 -6.72 -6.75 13.37
CA ASP A 259 -8.04 -7.14 12.88
C ASP A 259 -8.67 -8.22 13.77
N ARG A 260 -7.92 -9.27 14.12
CA ARG A 260 -8.38 -10.35 15.01
C ARG A 260 -8.84 -9.82 16.38
N CYS A 261 -8.13 -8.85 16.94
CA CYS A 261 -8.42 -8.29 18.26
C CYS A 261 -9.61 -7.32 18.25
N THR A 262 -9.86 -6.62 17.14
CA THR A 262 -10.91 -5.59 17.04
C THR A 262 -12.21 -6.09 16.37
N THR A 263 -12.15 -7.12 15.52
CA THR A 263 -13.31 -7.64 14.77
C THR A 263 -14.43 -8.20 15.66
N LYS A 264 -14.11 -8.72 16.85
CA LYS A 264 -15.14 -9.21 17.80
C LYS A 264 -16.04 -8.07 18.33
N GLN A 265 -15.50 -6.87 18.44
CA GLN A 265 -16.19 -5.67 18.89
C GLN A 265 -16.89 -4.94 17.73
N SER A 266 -16.28 -5.01 16.53
CA SER A 266 -16.66 -4.24 15.34
C SER A 266 -17.40 -5.04 14.26
N LYS A 267 -18.46 -5.78 14.61
CA LYS A 267 -19.20 -6.53 13.57
C LYS A 267 -19.84 -5.57 12.56
N ASN A 268 -19.27 -5.55 11.36
CA ASN A 268 -19.76 -4.94 10.13
C ASN A 268 -19.56 -3.42 9.96
N ARG A 269 -18.76 -2.76 10.82
CA ARG A 269 -18.46 -1.33 10.77
C ARG A 269 -17.07 -1.04 10.21
N TYR A 270 -16.85 0.19 9.76
CA TYR A 270 -15.54 0.66 9.35
C TYR A 270 -14.70 1.03 10.58
N ARG A 271 -13.43 0.65 10.57
CA ARG A 271 -12.43 1.05 11.58
C ARG A 271 -11.48 2.07 10.97
N LEU A 272 -11.14 3.11 11.73
CA LEU A 272 -10.11 4.07 11.36
C LEU A 272 -8.82 3.70 12.08
N LEU A 273 -7.75 3.49 11.32
CA LEU A 273 -6.41 3.25 11.84
C LEU A 273 -5.50 4.42 11.44
N ILE A 274 -5.02 5.16 12.44
CA ILE A 274 -4.08 6.26 12.25
C ILE A 274 -2.66 5.67 12.28
N LEU A 275 -1.89 5.95 11.23
CA LEU A 275 -0.51 5.49 11.06
C LEU A 275 0.46 6.67 11.26
N ASP A 276 1.64 6.40 11.82
CA ASP A 276 2.78 7.26 11.59
C ASP A 276 3.27 7.09 10.12
N GLY A 277 4.01 8.05 9.58
CA GLY A 277 4.45 8.03 8.19
C GLY A 277 5.53 6.98 7.86
N HIS A 278 5.69 5.93 8.67
CA HIS A 278 6.78 4.98 8.52
C HIS A 278 6.58 4.02 7.33
N GLU A 279 7.65 3.79 6.57
CA GLU A 279 7.62 3.19 5.23
C GLU A 279 7.11 1.73 5.20
N SER A 280 7.16 1.02 6.32
CA SER A 280 6.70 -0.36 6.50
C SER A 280 5.18 -0.55 6.39
N HIS A 281 4.39 0.52 6.44
CA HIS A 281 2.92 0.45 6.43
C HIS A 281 2.29 0.66 5.04
N HIS A 282 3.08 0.61 3.96
CA HIS A 282 2.63 1.01 2.60
C HIS A 282 2.69 -0.10 1.55
N SER A 283 2.78 -1.37 1.96
CA SER A 283 2.79 -2.49 1.01
C SER A 283 1.41 -2.67 0.37
N VAL A 284 1.37 -3.15 -0.87
CA VAL A 284 0.10 -3.40 -1.58
C VAL A 284 -0.73 -4.49 -0.88
N ASP A 285 -0.10 -5.46 -0.21
CA ASP A 285 -0.82 -6.47 0.58
C ASP A 285 -1.50 -5.88 1.80
N PHE A 286 -0.81 -4.98 2.50
CA PHE A 286 -1.33 -4.28 3.66
C PHE A 286 -2.61 -3.52 3.30
N GLU A 287 -2.55 -2.71 2.25
CA GLU A 287 -3.68 -1.90 1.77
C GLU A 287 -4.84 -2.77 1.25
N ARG A 288 -4.54 -3.87 0.55
CA ARG A 288 -5.58 -4.81 0.11
C ARG A 288 -6.29 -5.47 1.29
N TYR A 289 -5.53 -5.84 2.32
CA TYR A 289 -6.09 -6.43 3.54
C TYR A 289 -6.95 -5.41 4.29
N CYS A 290 -6.51 -4.16 4.41
CA CYS A 290 -7.31 -3.07 4.98
C CYS A 290 -8.66 -2.93 4.25
N LYS A 291 -8.62 -2.85 2.91
CA LYS A 291 -9.83 -2.73 2.08
C LYS A 291 -10.78 -3.92 2.25
N ALA A 292 -10.25 -5.14 2.27
CA ALA A 292 -11.05 -6.35 2.43
C ALA A 292 -11.76 -6.42 3.80
N ASN A 293 -11.14 -5.86 4.85
CA ASN A 293 -11.62 -5.94 6.23
C ASN A 293 -12.24 -4.62 6.75
N LYS A 294 -12.59 -3.69 5.85
CA LYS A 294 -13.20 -2.38 6.18
C LYS A 294 -12.35 -1.55 7.16
N ILE A 295 -11.03 -1.63 7.05
CA ILE A 295 -10.08 -0.80 7.79
C ILE A 295 -9.67 0.35 6.87
N ILE A 296 -9.86 1.57 7.33
CA ILE A 296 -9.44 2.79 6.65
C ILE A 296 -8.18 3.28 7.34
N THR A 297 -7.12 3.52 6.58
CA THR A 297 -5.89 4.10 7.13
C THR A 297 -5.80 5.58 6.83
N LEU A 298 -5.31 6.37 7.78
CA LEU A 298 -4.90 7.75 7.56
C LEU A 298 -3.50 7.94 8.13
N SER A 299 -2.63 8.64 7.41
CA SER A 299 -1.29 8.96 7.92
C SER A 299 -1.25 10.36 8.49
N ILE A 300 -0.50 10.52 9.58
CA ILE A 300 -0.11 11.84 10.08
C ILE A 300 0.93 12.40 9.11
N ALA A 301 0.67 13.61 8.59
CA ALA A 301 1.63 14.30 7.74
C ALA A 301 2.89 14.62 8.57
N SER A 302 3.98 13.87 8.33
CA SER A 302 5.31 14.08 8.92
C SER A 302 6.16 15.03 8.10
#